data_AF-A0A9D1L6C8-F1
#
_entry.id   AF-A0A9D1L6C8-F1
#
_cell.length_a   1.000
_cell.length_b   1.000
_cell.length_c   1.000
_cell.angle_alpha   90.00
_cell.angle_beta   90.00
_cell.angle_gamma   90.00
#
_symmetry.space_group_name_H-M   'P 1'
#
loop_
_entity.id
_entity.type
_entity.pdbx_description
1 polymer ?
#
loop_
_entity_poly.entity_id
_entity_poly.type
_entity_poly.pdbx_seq_one_letter_code
_entity_poly.pdbx_strand_id
1 'polypeptide(L)'
;MWEKGRFEAEVEKGAVKEFEKIMLSSGRCGLFLPMAFMSQGDRERMYYFCSGFAPLSSYRVERTDDALFLLERTVMILKSAVEYMIMPSGITLSTETVFYNKETEEVKIAYIPLPEENRELRKNIVRLTGQLMADVRDCHKSCLRELAGYVYCSNYGMKDIIRRISLIRRRLHSETAGKSAV
;
A
#
# COMPACT_ATOMS: atom_id res chain seq x y z
N MET A 1 -1.89 12.51 9.72
CA MET A 1 -0.72 13.22 9.16
C MET A 1 0.50 12.75 9.93
N TRP A 2 1.61 12.42 9.25
CA TRP A 2 2.82 11.91 9.91
C TRP A 2 3.60 13.06 10.54
N GLU A 3 3.71 13.08 11.87
CA GLU A 3 4.49 14.07 12.61
C GLU A 3 5.33 13.38 13.69
N LYS A 4 6.66 13.51 13.60
CA LYS A 4 7.61 13.09 14.66
C LYS A 4 7.41 11.65 15.17
N GLY A 5 7.16 10.69 14.27
CA GLY A 5 6.96 9.28 14.65
C GLY A 5 5.52 8.93 15.04
N ARG A 6 4.59 9.89 14.98
CA ARG A 6 3.16 9.68 15.22
C ARG A 6 2.40 9.76 13.91
N PHE A 7 1.58 8.76 13.65
CA PHE A 7 0.58 8.81 12.59
C PHE A 7 -0.79 8.72 13.24
N GLU A 8 -1.65 9.66 12.89
CA GLU A 8 -3.04 9.73 13.36
C GLU A 8 -3.96 10.08 12.18
N ALA A 9 -5.19 9.59 12.24
CA ALA A 9 -6.25 9.93 11.31
C ALA A 9 -7.58 10.01 12.06
N GLU A 10 -8.51 10.79 11.52
CA GLU A 10 -9.82 11.01 12.11
C GLU A 10 -10.90 10.73 11.06
N VAL A 11 -11.95 10.03 11.47
CA VAL A 11 -13.07 9.63 10.62
C VAL A 11 -14.39 9.90 11.32
N GLU A 12 -15.49 9.86 10.58
CA GLU A 12 -16.83 9.87 11.19
C GLU A 12 -17.06 8.62 12.01
N LYS A 13 -17.79 8.77 13.11
CA LYS A 13 -18.19 7.63 13.92
C LYS A 13 -19.00 6.64 13.09
N GLY A 14 -18.61 5.37 13.14
CA GLY A 14 -19.26 4.31 12.35
C GLY A 14 -18.67 4.11 10.96
N ALA A 15 -17.71 4.92 10.52
CA ALA A 15 -16.98 4.70 9.27
C ALA A 15 -16.17 3.39 9.27
N VAL A 16 -15.72 2.95 10.44
CA VAL A 16 -15.10 1.64 10.67
C VAL A 16 -16.10 0.77 11.43
N LYS A 17 -16.38 -0.42 10.93
CA LYS A 17 -17.32 -1.35 11.59
C LYS A 17 -16.69 -1.90 12.86
N GLU A 18 -17.50 -2.17 13.87
CA GLU A 18 -17.00 -2.60 15.19
C GLU A 18 -16.12 -3.85 15.12
N PHE A 19 -16.48 -4.83 14.28
CA PHE A 19 -15.65 -6.01 14.09
C PHE A 19 -14.29 -5.69 13.43
N GLU A 20 -14.24 -4.74 12.49
CA GLU A 20 -12.99 -4.30 11.84
C GLU A 20 -12.08 -3.66 12.89
N LYS A 21 -12.63 -2.82 13.77
CA LYS A 21 -11.88 -2.22 14.89
C LYS A 21 -11.27 -3.29 15.80
N ILE A 22 -12.04 -4.30 16.19
CA ILE A 22 -11.55 -5.42 17.01
C ILE A 22 -10.41 -6.12 16.28
N MET A 23 -10.57 -6.44 14.99
CA MET A 23 -9.51 -7.11 14.22
C MET A 23 -8.24 -6.27 14.11
N LEU A 24 -8.37 -4.98 13.81
CA LEU A 24 -7.27 -4.03 13.62
C LEU A 24 -6.54 -3.69 14.93
N SER A 25 -7.25 -3.69 16.07
CA SER A 25 -6.67 -3.36 17.38
C SER A 25 -6.19 -4.57 18.17
N SER A 26 -6.65 -5.79 17.85
CA SER A 26 -6.30 -7.01 18.58
C SER A 26 -4.85 -7.49 18.41
N GLY A 27 -4.11 -6.92 17.45
CA GLY A 27 -2.77 -7.39 17.06
C GLY A 27 -2.77 -8.72 16.29
N ARG A 28 -3.94 -9.31 16.01
CA ARG A 28 -4.06 -10.56 15.25
C ARG A 28 -3.87 -10.38 13.75
N CYS A 29 -4.13 -9.18 13.23
CA CYS A 29 -3.90 -8.86 11.83
C CYS A 29 -2.53 -8.21 11.66
N GLY A 30 -1.52 -9.01 11.25
CA GLY A 30 -0.15 -8.51 11.02
C GLY A 30 0.02 -7.65 9.75
N LEU A 31 -1.02 -7.58 8.91
CA LEU A 31 -1.01 -6.89 7.61
C LEU A 31 -1.02 -5.36 7.72
N PHE A 32 -1.66 -4.84 8.77
CA PHE A 32 -1.82 -3.42 9.02
C PHE A 32 -0.89 -2.99 10.14
N LEU A 33 -0.59 -1.69 10.19
CA LEU A 33 0.02 -1.12 11.39
C LEU A 33 -0.92 -1.38 12.57
N PRO A 34 -0.41 -1.86 13.73
CA PRO A 34 -1.23 -1.93 14.93
C PRO A 34 -1.80 -0.55 15.24
N MET A 35 -3.06 -0.50 15.69
CA MET A 35 -3.73 0.78 15.95
C MET A 35 -4.71 0.70 17.12
N ALA A 36 -5.01 1.86 17.69
CA ALA A 36 -6.03 2.06 18.71
C ALA A 36 -7.10 3.05 18.22
N PHE A 37 -8.34 2.85 18.67
CA PHE A 37 -9.48 3.70 18.35
C PHE A 37 -9.92 4.46 19.59
N MET A 38 -10.24 5.74 19.43
CA MET A 38 -10.79 6.57 20.49
C MET A 38 -11.95 7.39 19.95
N SER A 39 -13.13 7.22 20.54
CA SER A 39 -14.31 8.01 20.17
C SER A 39 -14.24 9.41 20.80
N GLN A 40 -14.53 10.45 20.02
CA GLN A 40 -14.66 11.84 20.46
C GLN A 40 -15.89 12.47 19.80
N GLY A 41 -17.01 12.50 20.53
CA GLY A 41 -18.29 12.98 19.99
C GLY A 41 -18.74 12.17 18.77
N ASP A 42 -18.91 12.86 17.64
CA ASP A 42 -19.32 12.29 16.34
C ASP A 42 -18.13 11.84 15.47
N ARG A 43 -16.90 11.93 16.00
CA ARG A 43 -15.67 11.50 15.34
C ARG A 43 -15.05 10.32 16.06
N GLU A 44 -14.27 9.56 15.31
CA GLU A 44 -13.41 8.51 15.83
C GLU A 44 -11.98 8.77 15.38
N ARG A 45 -11.06 8.81 16.35
CA ARG A 45 -9.62 9.02 16.10
C ARG A 45 -8.90 7.68 16.14
N MET A 46 -8.03 7.48 15.17
CA MET A 46 -7.20 6.31 14.99
C MET A 46 -5.74 6.67 15.27
N TYR A 47 -5.11 5.95 16.19
CA TYR A 47 -3.71 6.11 16.58
C TYR A 47 -2.91 4.90 16.12
N TYR A 48 -1.84 5.11 15.36
CA TYR A 48 -1.08 4.01 14.76
C TYR A 48 0.28 3.85 15.43
N PHE A 49 0.61 2.61 15.80
CA PHE A 49 1.90 2.27 16.38
C PHE A 49 2.90 2.00 15.26
N CYS A 50 3.73 3.01 14.97
CA CYS A 50 4.62 3.03 13.80
C CYS A 50 6.06 2.59 14.11
N SER A 51 6.32 1.94 15.25
CA SER A 51 7.68 1.57 15.68
C SER A 51 8.43 0.76 14.60
N GLY A 52 9.53 1.30 14.08
CA GLY A 52 10.34 0.69 13.01
C GLY A 52 9.81 0.90 11.59
N PHE A 53 8.66 1.56 11.44
CA PHE A 53 8.04 1.83 10.14
C PHE A 53 8.00 3.34 9.87
N ALA A 54 8.21 3.72 8.61
CA ALA A 54 7.95 5.08 8.14
C ALA A 54 7.08 5.02 6.87
N PRO A 55 6.26 6.05 6.60
CA PRO A 55 5.46 6.08 5.38
C PRO A 55 6.37 6.15 4.15
N LEU A 56 5.91 5.63 3.02
CA LEU A 56 6.66 5.67 1.76
C LEU A 56 7.04 7.10 1.33
N SER A 57 6.22 8.10 1.68
CA SER A 57 6.50 9.52 1.48
C SER A 57 7.77 10.02 2.17
N SER A 58 8.26 9.31 3.18
CA SER A 58 9.53 9.62 3.86
C SER A 58 10.76 9.05 3.15
N TYR A 59 10.58 8.27 2.09
CA TYR A 59 11.67 7.66 1.31
C TYR A 59 11.67 8.17 -0.13
N ARG A 60 12.86 8.22 -0.74
CA ARG A 60 12.99 8.40 -2.19
C ARG A 60 13.10 7.05 -2.87
N VAL A 61 12.02 6.61 -3.52
CA VAL A 61 11.99 5.35 -4.28
C VAL A 61 12.51 5.61 -5.70
N GLU A 62 13.84 5.67 -5.86
CA GLU A 62 14.45 6.13 -7.11
C GLU A 62 14.56 5.03 -8.20
N ARG A 63 14.49 3.75 -7.82
CA ARG A 63 14.60 2.60 -8.73
C ARG A 63 13.24 1.97 -9.02
N THR A 64 13.04 1.56 -10.27
CA THR A 64 11.82 0.88 -10.73
C THR A 64 11.61 -0.46 -10.01
N ASP A 65 12.66 -1.24 -9.75
CA ASP A 65 12.52 -2.53 -9.07
C ASP A 65 12.03 -2.37 -7.61
N ASP A 66 12.52 -1.36 -6.90
CA ASP A 66 12.09 -1.04 -5.54
C ASP A 66 10.61 -0.62 -5.52
N ALA A 67 10.19 0.23 -6.46
CA ALA A 67 8.79 0.62 -6.62
C ALA A 67 7.88 -0.60 -6.91
N LEU A 68 8.32 -1.51 -7.79
CA LEU A 68 7.59 -2.73 -8.11
C LEU A 68 7.52 -3.68 -6.91
N PHE A 69 8.61 -3.82 -6.14
CA PHE A 69 8.62 -4.59 -4.89
C PHE A 69 7.58 -4.05 -3.89
N LEU A 70 7.58 -2.75 -3.64
CA LEU A 70 6.63 -2.10 -2.72
C LEU A 70 5.18 -2.27 -3.19
N LEU A 71 4.92 -2.13 -4.49
CA LEU A 71 3.59 -2.38 -5.07
C LEU A 71 3.17 -3.84 -4.93
N GLU A 72 4.05 -4.79 -5.20
CA GLU A 72 3.78 -6.23 -5.07
C GLU A 72 3.37 -6.57 -3.64
N ARG A 73 4.16 -6.14 -2.65
CA ARG A 73 3.88 -6.34 -1.23
C ARG A 73 2.57 -5.69 -0.81
N THR A 74 2.29 -4.47 -1.27
CA THR A 74 1.03 -3.77 -0.99
C THR A 74 -0.17 -4.53 -1.56
N VAL A 75 -0.11 -5.00 -2.81
CA VAL A 75 -1.21 -5.76 -3.42
C VAL A 75 -1.38 -7.13 -2.75
N MET A 76 -0.30 -7.76 -2.28
CA MET A 76 -0.39 -8.97 -1.47
C MET A 76 -1.14 -8.74 -0.15
N ILE A 77 -0.86 -7.65 0.55
CA ILE A 77 -1.58 -7.25 1.76
C ILE A 77 -3.07 -7.08 1.47
N LEU A 78 -3.41 -6.33 0.42
CA LEU A 78 -4.81 -6.14 -0.01
C LEU A 78 -5.49 -7.47 -0.31
N LYS A 79 -4.79 -8.39 -0.97
CA LYS A 79 -5.32 -9.72 -1.27
C LYS A 79 -5.61 -10.51 0.00
N SER A 80 -4.74 -10.45 1.00
CA SER A 80 -4.91 -11.18 2.27
C SER A 80 -5.86 -10.50 3.25
N ALA A 81 -6.15 -9.21 3.09
CA ALA A 81 -7.07 -8.48 3.99
C ALA A 81 -8.48 -9.09 4.05
N VAL A 82 -8.93 -9.75 2.97
CA VAL A 82 -10.23 -10.43 2.92
C VAL A 82 -10.34 -11.57 3.94
N GLU A 83 -9.22 -12.21 4.31
CA GLU A 83 -9.16 -13.27 5.32
C GLU A 83 -9.48 -12.73 6.73
N TYR A 84 -9.35 -11.41 6.91
CA TYR A 84 -9.67 -10.69 8.15
C TYR A 84 -11.01 -9.94 8.04
N MET A 85 -11.82 -10.25 7.03
CA MET A 85 -13.10 -9.58 6.72
C MET A 85 -12.97 -8.09 6.42
N ILE A 86 -11.78 -7.62 6.06
CA ILE A 86 -11.52 -6.22 5.68
C ILE A 86 -11.60 -6.12 4.16
N MET A 87 -12.50 -5.28 3.65
CA MET A 87 -12.73 -5.14 2.21
C MET A 87 -11.62 -4.31 1.56
N PRO A 88 -10.85 -4.84 0.58
CA PRO A 88 -9.69 -4.13 0.04
C PRO A 88 -10.03 -2.83 -0.69
N SER A 89 -11.20 -2.77 -1.34
CA SER A 89 -11.67 -1.55 -2.03
C SER A 89 -12.00 -0.42 -1.06
N GLY A 90 -12.21 -0.71 0.22
CA GLY A 90 -12.46 0.25 1.28
C GLY A 90 -11.20 0.83 1.92
N ILE A 91 -9.99 0.47 1.46
CA ILE A 91 -8.73 0.89 2.08
C ILE A 91 -8.12 2.06 1.32
N THR A 92 -7.75 3.12 2.04
CA THR A 92 -7.00 4.25 1.47
C THR A 92 -5.56 3.83 1.15
N LEU A 93 -5.16 3.95 -0.12
CA LEU A 93 -3.78 3.73 -0.57
C LEU A 93 -3.12 5.03 -1.05
N SER A 94 -2.00 5.37 -0.45
CA SER A 94 -1.08 6.40 -0.92
C SER A 94 0.32 6.18 -0.34
N THR A 95 1.30 6.96 -0.78
CA THR A 95 2.64 6.99 -0.17
C THR A 95 2.61 7.42 1.31
N GLU A 96 1.55 8.06 1.79
CA GLU A 96 1.37 8.42 3.20
C GLU A 96 0.75 7.30 4.05
N THR A 97 0.03 6.35 3.43
CA THR A 97 -0.67 5.27 4.14
C THR A 97 0.00 3.91 3.99
N VAL A 98 0.92 3.76 3.04
CA VAL A 98 1.78 2.57 2.94
C VAL A 98 3.07 2.85 3.69
N PHE A 99 3.43 1.94 4.58
CA PHE A 99 4.58 2.04 5.46
C PHE A 99 5.58 0.95 5.16
N TYR A 100 6.86 1.28 5.29
CA TYR A 100 7.97 0.39 5.00
C TYR A 100 8.99 0.42 6.12
N ASN A 101 9.41 -0.76 6.56
CA ASN A 101 10.58 -0.96 7.40
C ASN A 101 11.74 -1.40 6.48
N LYS A 102 12.73 -0.52 6.33
CA LYS A 102 13.87 -0.77 5.44
C LYS A 102 14.83 -1.85 5.97
N GLU A 103 14.86 -2.08 7.28
CA GLU A 103 15.73 -3.07 7.90
C GLU A 103 15.18 -4.49 7.73
N THR A 104 13.86 -4.65 7.85
CA THR A 104 13.20 -5.96 7.74
C THR A 104 12.58 -6.23 6.37
N GLU A 105 12.60 -5.23 5.49
CA GLU A 105 11.89 -5.21 4.20
C GLU A 105 10.37 -5.45 4.32
N GLU A 106 9.80 -5.20 5.50
CA GLU A 106 8.38 -5.40 5.78
C GLU A 106 7.56 -4.20 5.31
N VAL A 107 6.44 -4.47 4.65
CA VAL A 107 5.45 -3.46 4.26
C VAL A 107 4.20 -3.64 5.10
N LYS A 108 3.64 -2.53 5.59
CA LYS A 108 2.35 -2.47 6.28
C LYS A 108 1.50 -1.34 5.75
N ILE A 109 0.20 -1.41 5.97
CA ILE A 109 -0.73 -0.34 5.61
C ILE A 109 -1.31 0.28 6.88
N ALA A 110 -1.33 1.61 6.96
CA ALA A 110 -2.18 2.33 7.89
C ALA A 110 -3.62 2.27 7.36
N TYR A 111 -4.48 1.45 7.96
CA TYR A 111 -5.87 1.30 7.53
C TYR A 111 -6.64 2.61 7.77
N ILE A 112 -7.01 3.30 6.70
CA ILE A 112 -7.96 4.42 6.74
C ILE A 112 -9.13 4.06 5.81
N PRO A 113 -10.38 4.01 6.31
CA PRO A 113 -11.52 3.64 5.50
C PRO A 113 -11.79 4.70 4.42
N LEU A 114 -12.09 4.25 3.20
CA LEU A 114 -12.63 5.10 2.15
C LEU A 114 -14.17 5.16 2.24
N PRO A 115 -14.75 6.35 2.03
CA PRO A 115 -16.19 6.51 1.81
C PRO A 115 -16.68 5.60 0.68
N GLU A 116 -17.91 5.11 0.77
CA GLU A 116 -18.44 4.08 -0.13
C GLU A 116 -18.41 4.49 -1.60
N GLU A 117 -18.74 5.75 -1.88
CA GLU A 117 -18.73 6.38 -3.20
C GLU A 117 -17.33 6.42 -3.85
N ASN A 118 -16.26 6.27 -3.05
CA ASN A 118 -14.88 6.33 -3.49
C ASN A 118 -14.20 4.95 -3.53
N ARG A 119 -14.94 3.86 -3.26
CA ARG A 119 -14.37 2.50 -3.16
C ARG A 119 -14.03 1.89 -4.51
N GLU A 120 -12.90 2.29 -5.05
CA GLU A 120 -12.38 1.78 -6.32
C GLU A 120 -10.95 1.26 -6.17
N LEU A 121 -10.82 -0.05 -5.88
CA LEU A 121 -9.53 -0.71 -5.66
C LEU A 121 -8.52 -0.44 -6.78
N ARG A 122 -8.94 -0.54 -8.04
CA ARG A 122 -8.07 -0.31 -9.20
C ARG A 122 -7.56 1.12 -9.25
N LYS A 123 -8.43 2.11 -9.06
CA LYS A 123 -8.04 3.52 -9.03
C LYS A 123 -7.06 3.79 -7.89
N ASN A 124 -7.26 3.19 -6.71
CA ASN A 124 -6.31 3.29 -5.60
C ASN A 124 -4.93 2.72 -5.93
N ILE A 125 -4.86 1.53 -6.53
CA ILE A 125 -3.59 0.91 -6.95
C ILE A 125 -2.90 1.75 -8.02
N VAL A 126 -3.65 2.23 -9.03
CA VAL A 126 -3.12 3.10 -10.10
C VAL A 126 -2.60 4.42 -9.53
N ARG A 127 -3.33 5.04 -8.59
CA ARG A 127 -2.89 6.26 -7.91
C ARG A 127 -1.58 6.05 -7.17
N LEU A 128 -1.48 5.00 -6.34
CA LEU A 128 -0.25 4.68 -5.63
C LEU A 128 0.91 4.42 -6.61
N THR A 129 0.66 3.69 -7.70
CA THR A 129 1.66 3.44 -8.76
C THR A 129 2.15 4.75 -9.36
N GLY A 130 1.25 5.69 -9.62
CA GLY A 130 1.60 7.03 -10.11
C GLY A 130 2.44 7.84 -9.12
N GLN A 131 2.12 7.76 -7.82
CA GLN A 131 2.89 8.42 -6.76
C GLN A 131 4.31 7.86 -6.68
N LEU A 132 4.49 6.54 -6.67
CA LEU A 132 5.82 5.92 -6.66
C LEU A 132 6.60 6.25 -7.93
N MET A 133 5.94 6.26 -9.09
CA MET A 133 6.55 6.61 -10.36
C MET A 133 7.09 8.05 -10.36
N ALA A 134 6.53 8.98 -9.58
CA ALA A 134 7.00 10.37 -9.53
C ALA A 134 8.47 10.46 -9.11
N ASP A 135 8.90 9.61 -8.18
CA ASP A 135 10.25 9.62 -7.60
C ASP A 135 11.26 8.75 -8.35
N VAL A 136 10.80 7.84 -9.22
CA VAL A 136 11.68 6.97 -10.01
C VAL A 136 12.46 7.78 -11.06
N ARG A 137 13.78 7.52 -11.11
CA ARG A 137 14.75 8.22 -11.96
C ARG A 137 15.50 7.33 -12.95
N ASP A 138 15.33 6.01 -12.88
CA ASP A 138 15.98 5.09 -13.81
C ASP A 138 15.28 5.02 -15.18
N CYS A 139 15.94 4.37 -16.15
CA CYS A 139 15.43 4.22 -17.51
C CYS A 139 14.24 3.26 -17.64
N HIS A 140 13.89 2.52 -16.58
CA HIS A 140 12.83 1.51 -16.59
C HIS A 140 11.49 2.06 -16.07
N LYS A 141 11.40 3.35 -15.77
CA LYS A 141 10.19 4.04 -15.30
C LYS A 141 8.94 3.75 -16.13
N SER A 142 9.09 3.52 -17.44
CA SER A 142 8.00 3.15 -18.35
C SER A 142 7.27 1.87 -17.95
N CYS A 143 7.93 0.93 -17.27
CA CYS A 143 7.33 -0.30 -16.76
C CYS A 143 6.21 -0.03 -15.74
N LEU A 144 6.35 0.98 -14.88
CA LEU A 144 5.31 1.38 -13.94
C LEU A 144 4.10 1.98 -14.66
N ARG A 145 4.32 2.74 -15.73
CA ARG A 145 3.25 3.28 -16.58
C ARG A 145 2.48 2.16 -17.28
N GLU A 146 3.20 1.16 -17.80
CA GLU A 146 2.59 -0.02 -18.43
C GLU A 146 1.76 -0.81 -17.40
N LEU A 147 2.29 -1.03 -16.20
CA LEU A 147 1.57 -1.66 -15.10
C LEU A 147 0.30 -0.88 -14.74
N ALA A 148 0.39 0.44 -14.59
CA ALA A 148 -0.77 1.28 -14.30
C ALA A 148 -1.85 1.17 -15.39
N GLY A 149 -1.46 1.21 -16.66
CA GLY A 149 -2.38 0.99 -17.79
C GLY A 149 -3.02 -0.40 -17.77
N TYR A 150 -2.22 -1.43 -17.48
CA TYR A 150 -2.69 -2.81 -17.34
C TYR A 150 -3.72 -2.97 -16.22
N VAL A 151 -3.50 -2.35 -15.05
CA VAL A 151 -4.44 -2.37 -13.93
C VAL A 151 -5.70 -1.58 -14.24
N TYR A 152 -5.59 -0.44 -14.93
CA TYR A 152 -6.73 0.45 -15.21
C TYR A 152 -7.67 -0.12 -16.27
N CYS A 153 -7.13 -0.58 -17.40
CA CYS A 153 -7.91 -0.92 -18.60
C CYS A 153 -8.53 -2.32 -18.58
N SER A 154 -8.31 -3.11 -17.53
CA SER A 154 -8.70 -4.53 -17.52
C SER A 154 -9.31 -4.97 -16.19
N ASN A 155 -10.22 -5.94 -16.24
CA ASN A 155 -10.89 -6.54 -15.07
C ASN A 155 -9.99 -7.60 -14.40
N TYR A 156 -8.74 -7.25 -14.14
CA TYR A 156 -7.79 -8.17 -13.51
C TYR A 156 -7.99 -8.25 -12.00
N GLY A 157 -7.93 -9.49 -11.48
CA GLY A 157 -7.93 -9.72 -10.04
C GLY A 157 -6.55 -9.39 -9.44
N MET A 158 -6.48 -9.24 -8.12
CA MET A 158 -5.21 -8.97 -7.43
C MET A 158 -4.12 -10.02 -7.73
N LYS A 159 -4.50 -11.28 -7.97
CA LYS A 159 -3.55 -12.35 -8.37
C LYS A 159 -2.88 -12.06 -9.72
N ASP A 160 -3.63 -11.53 -10.67
CA ASP A 160 -3.11 -11.19 -12.00
C ASP A 160 -2.18 -9.97 -11.93
N ILE A 161 -2.53 -8.98 -11.10
CA ILE A 161 -1.68 -7.82 -10.83
C ILE A 161 -0.34 -8.25 -10.22
N ILE A 162 -0.37 -9.08 -9.16
CA ILE A 162 0.83 -9.63 -8.53
C ILE A 162 1.69 -10.36 -9.58
N ARG A 163 1.09 -11.29 -10.33
CA ARG A 163 1.78 -12.03 -11.40
C ARG A 163 2.42 -11.09 -12.42
N ARG A 164 1.71 -10.03 -12.83
CA ARG A 164 2.23 -9.05 -13.79
C ARG A 164 3.45 -8.34 -13.22
N ILE A 165 3.39 -7.90 -11.96
CA ILE A 165 4.53 -7.27 -11.29
C ILE A 165 5.73 -8.21 -11.25
N SER A 166 5.54 -9.47 -10.81
CA SER A 166 6.65 -10.44 -10.76
C SER A 166 7.27 -10.70 -12.14
N LEU A 167 6.47 -10.73 -13.21
CA LEU A 167 6.96 -10.88 -14.58
C LEU A 167 7.81 -9.69 -15.04
N ILE A 168 7.38 -8.45 -14.73
CA ILE A 168 8.14 -7.24 -15.05
C ILE A 168 9.48 -7.26 -14.31
N ARG A 169 9.47 -7.55 -13.00
CA ARG A 169 10.70 -7.61 -12.18
C ARG A 169 11.72 -8.62 -12.71
N ARG A 170 11.28 -9.82 -13.10
CA ARG A 170 12.16 -10.84 -13.71
C ARG A 170 12.83 -10.36 -15.00
N ARG A 171 12.10 -9.61 -15.85
CA ARG A 171 12.65 -9.04 -17.08
C ARG A 171 13.75 -8.02 -16.77
N LEU A 172 13.50 -7.11 -15.81
CA LEU A 172 14.49 -6.11 -15.37
C LEU A 172 15.79 -6.76 -14.88
N HIS A 173 15.68 -7.85 -14.11
CA HIS A 173 16.85 -8.58 -13.62
C HIS A 173 17.63 -9.24 -14.76
N SER A 174 16.94 -9.82 -15.75
CA SER A 174 17.61 -10.43 -16.92
C SER A 174 18.34 -9.41 -17.79
N GLU A 175 17.76 -8.22 -18.00
CA GLU A 175 18.39 -7.14 -18.77
C GLU A 175 19.62 -6.55 -18.06
N THR A 176 19.59 -6.48 -16.74
CA THR A 176 20.70 -5.98 -15.92
C THR A 176 21.86 -6.99 -15.89
N ALA A 177 21.57 -8.28 -15.82
CA ALA A 177 22.56 -9.35 -15.87
C ALA A 177 23.26 -9.42 -17.25
N GLY A 178 22.52 -9.22 -18.34
CA GLY A 178 23.08 -9.19 -19.70
C GLY A 178 24.03 -8.01 -19.97
N LYS A 179 23.86 -6.87 -19.27
CA LYS A 179 24.75 -5.70 -19.40
C LYS A 179 26.02 -5.78 -18.56
N SER A 180 26.08 -6.66 -17.57
CA SER A 180 27.28 -6.84 -16.72
C SER A 180 28.26 -7.89 -17.26
N ALA A 181 27.91 -8.57 -18.36
CA ALA A 181 28.69 -9.62 -19.00
C ALA A 181 29.37 -9.16 -20.30
N VAL A 182 29.41 -7.84 -20.56
CA VAL A 182 30.02 -7.20 -21.74
C VAL A 182 31.10 -6.22 -21.30
#